data_AF-A0A960BUP2-F1
#
_entry.id   AF-A0A960BUP2-F1
#
_cell.length_a   1.000
_cell.length_b   1.000
_cell.length_c   1.000
_cell.angle_alpha   90.00
_cell.angle_beta   90.00
_cell.angle_gamma   90.00
#
_symmetry.space_group_name_H-M   'P 1'
#
loop_
_entity.id
_entity.type
_entity.pdbx_description
1 polymer ?
#
loop_
_entity_poly.entity_id
_entity_poly.type
_entity_poly.pdbx_seq_one_letter_code
_entity_poly.pdbx_strand_id
1 'polypeptide(L)'
;GGHLLDTRLAFITCHERPPAWVGRGMEVLEQTTLKRIAATCRRHDIESATVWARGFDSIPRTGLREGRQGIIVAARVGDARRSIAWVGRPL
;
A
#
# COMPACT_ATOMS: atom_id res chain seq x y z
N GLY A 1 -6.21 -18.36 -1.94
CA GLY A 1 -5.30 -18.21 -3.10
C GLY A 1 -4.79 -16.78 -3.17
N GLY A 2 -3.50 -16.58 -3.45
CA GLY A 2 -2.90 -15.25 -3.57
C GLY A 2 -2.61 -14.91 -5.04
N HIS A 3 -2.74 -13.63 -5.40
CA HIS A 3 -2.45 -13.14 -6.74
C HIS A 3 -1.33 -12.10 -6.69
N LEU A 4 -0.39 -12.20 -7.63
CA LEU A 4 0.64 -11.17 -7.82
C LEU A 4 -0.02 -9.96 -8.48
N LEU A 5 0.21 -8.76 -7.92
CA LEU A 5 -0.26 -7.51 -8.51
C LEU A 5 0.45 -7.19 -9.84
N ASP A 6 1.72 -7.58 -9.95
CA ASP A 6 2.57 -7.52 -11.15
C ASP A 6 3.80 -8.40 -10.86
N THR A 7 4.36 -9.11 -11.85
CA THR A 7 5.55 -9.97 -11.64
C THR A 7 6.82 -9.18 -11.33
N ARG A 8 6.83 -7.87 -11.60
CA ARG A 8 7.92 -6.93 -11.23
C ARG A 8 7.71 -6.30 -9.85
N LEU A 9 6.55 -6.50 -9.23
CA LEU A 9 6.22 -5.96 -7.92
C LEU A 9 6.22 -7.11 -6.89
N ALA A 10 7.10 -7.02 -5.89
CA ALA A 10 7.15 -7.98 -4.78
C ALA A 10 5.99 -7.77 -3.77
N PHE A 11 4.75 -7.62 -4.25
CA PHE A 11 3.55 -7.54 -3.43
C PHE A 11 2.61 -8.69 -3.78
N ILE A 12 2.14 -9.37 -2.74
CA ILE A 12 1.20 -10.47 -2.84
C ILE A 12 -0.07 -10.02 -2.15
N THR A 13 -1.20 -10.13 -2.83
CA THR A 13 -2.51 -9.97 -2.19
C THR A 13 -3.12 -11.35 -1.95
N CYS A 14 -3.84 -11.51 -0.85
CA CYS A 14 -4.55 -12.73 -0.52
C CYS A 14 -5.86 -12.38 0.19
N HIS A 15 -6.86 -13.25 0.03
CA HIS A 15 -8.16 -13.12 0.71
C HIS A 15 -8.13 -13.60 2.16
N GLU A 16 -7.10 -14.35 2.53
CA GLU A 16 -6.89 -14.94 3.86
C GLU A 16 -5.64 -14.34 4.51
N ARG A 17 -5.32 -14.79 5.72
CA ARG A 17 -4.07 -14.39 6.39
C ARG A 17 -2.87 -14.82 5.53
N PRO A 18 -1.90 -13.92 5.26
CA PRO A 18 -0.74 -14.28 4.47
C PRO A 18 0.07 -15.39 5.15
N PRO A 19 0.70 -16.28 4.38
CA PRO A 19 1.58 -17.32 4.93
C PRO A 19 2.69 -16.75 5.82
N ALA A 20 3.14 -17.52 6.82
CA ALA A 20 4.14 -17.07 7.79
C ALA A 20 5.50 -16.66 7.18
N TRP A 21 5.80 -17.09 5.95
CA TRP A 21 7.01 -16.68 5.24
C TRP A 21 6.92 -15.25 4.65
N VAL A 22 5.72 -14.65 4.60
CA VAL A 22 5.52 -13.28 4.15
C VAL A 22 5.94 -12.33 5.27
N GLY A 23 7.16 -11.81 5.18
CA GLY A 23 7.80 -11.10 6.31
C GLY A 23 7.06 -9.87 6.84
N ARG A 24 6.44 -9.05 5.98
CA ARG A 24 5.61 -7.90 6.40
C ARG A 24 4.31 -7.87 5.61
N GLY A 25 3.22 -7.60 6.30
CA GLY A 25 1.88 -7.54 5.70
C GLY A 25 1.03 -6.44 6.30
N MET A 26 -0.09 -6.16 5.64
CA MET A 26 -1.11 -5.25 6.14
C MET A 26 -2.49 -5.81 5.83
N GLU A 27 -3.46 -5.54 6.69
CA GLU A 27 -4.86 -5.64 6.34
C GLU A 27 -5.23 -4.46 5.45
N VAL A 28 -5.69 -4.72 4.23
CA VAL A 28 -6.10 -3.67 3.29
C VAL A 28 -7.47 -3.13 3.72
N LEU A 29 -7.51 -1.86 4.10
CA LEU A 29 -8.76 -1.16 4.41
C LEU A 29 -9.40 -0.59 3.14
N GLU A 30 -8.60 -0.02 2.24
CA GLU A 30 -9.11 0.61 1.03
C GLU A 30 -8.07 0.71 -0.09
N GLN A 31 -8.52 0.46 -1.32
CA GLN A 31 -7.78 0.81 -2.53
C GLN A 31 -8.12 2.23 -3.00
N THR A 32 -7.11 3.03 -3.30
CA THR A 32 -7.25 4.45 -3.64
C THR A 32 -6.21 4.89 -4.69
N THR A 33 -6.19 6.17 -5.02
CA THR A 33 -5.17 6.79 -5.88
C THR A 33 -4.20 7.61 -5.05
N LEU A 34 -2.99 7.87 -5.57
CA LEU A 34 -1.96 8.65 -4.87
C LEU A 34 -2.48 10.00 -4.36
N LYS A 35 -3.29 10.69 -5.18
CA LYS A 35 -3.88 12.00 -4.84
C LYS A 35 -4.87 11.94 -3.68
N ARG A 36 -5.44 10.78 -3.39
CA ARG A 36 -6.50 10.60 -2.37
C ARG A 36 -6.00 9.95 -1.08
N ILE A 37 -4.72 9.56 -1.00
CA ILE A 37 -4.14 8.85 0.16
C ILE A 37 -4.44 9.56 1.48
N ALA A 38 -4.11 10.85 1.63
CA ALA A 38 -4.34 11.59 2.87
C ALA A 38 -5.84 11.69 3.24
N ALA A 39 -6.73 11.77 2.23
CA ALA A 39 -8.17 11.78 2.48
C ALA A 39 -8.67 10.39 2.91
N THR A 40 -8.19 9.32 2.27
CA THR A 40 -8.50 7.94 2.66
C THR A 40 -7.99 7.65 4.08
N CYS A 41 -6.75 8.00 4.41
CA CYS A 41 -6.19 7.76 5.75
C CYS A 41 -6.96 8.49 6.85
N ARG A 42 -7.37 9.75 6.62
CA ARG A 42 -8.23 10.48 7.56
C ARG A 42 -9.58 9.81 7.83
N ARG A 43 -10.19 9.16 6.84
CA ARG A 43 -11.44 8.42 7.05
C ARG A 43 -11.27 7.15 7.87
N HIS A 44 -10.05 6.63 7.95
CA HIS A 44 -9.69 5.43 8.71
C HIS A 44 -8.95 5.77 10.01
N ASP A 45 -8.99 7.04 10.43
CA ASP A 45 -8.32 7.60 11.60
C ASP A 45 -6.80 7.31 11.63
N ILE A 46 -6.15 7.30 10.46
CA ILE A 46 -4.71 7.11 10.31
C ILE A 46 -4.04 8.47 10.14
N GLU A 47 -3.26 8.88 11.15
CA GLU A 47 -2.53 10.14 11.21
C GLU A 47 -1.07 9.99 10.78
N SER A 48 -0.50 8.78 10.92
CA SER A 48 0.87 8.48 10.52
C SER A 48 0.96 7.14 9.80
N ALA A 49 1.84 7.04 8.81
CA ALA A 49 1.96 5.82 8.02
C ALA A 49 3.38 5.60 7.47
N THR A 50 3.73 4.32 7.32
CA THR A 50 4.91 3.89 6.59
C THR A 50 4.52 3.66 5.12
N VAL A 51 5.33 4.16 4.19
CA VAL A 51 5.04 4.05 2.76
C VAL A 51 5.96 3.01 2.11
N TRP A 52 5.37 2.03 1.45
CA TRP A 52 6.07 1.06 0.61
C TRP A 52 5.73 1.35 -0.85
N ALA A 53 6.72 1.78 -1.61
CA ALA A 53 6.53 2.17 -3.00
C ALA A 53 7.30 1.24 -3.95
N ARG A 54 6.68 0.89 -5.08
CA ARG A 54 7.34 0.11 -6.14
C ARG A 54 6.98 0.63 -7.53
N GLY A 55 7.95 0.65 -8.43
CA GLY A 55 7.82 1.23 -9.78
C GLY A 55 7.96 2.76 -9.83
N PHE A 56 8.36 3.41 -8.73
CA PHE A 56 8.62 4.85 -8.67
C PHE A 56 10.12 5.11 -8.50
N ASP A 57 10.62 6.18 -9.12
CA ASP A 57 12.01 6.65 -8.95
C ASP A 57 12.26 7.23 -7.55
N SER A 58 11.19 7.68 -6.90
CA SER A 58 11.19 8.19 -5.53
C SER A 58 9.89 7.83 -4.81
N ILE A 59 9.94 7.68 -3.49
CA ILE A 59 8.72 7.43 -2.69
C ILE A 59 7.72 8.57 -2.93
N PRO A 60 6.47 8.28 -3.33
CA PRO A 60 5.46 9.31 -3.59
C PRO A 60 5.07 10.04 -2.31
N ARG A 61 4.85 11.34 -2.42
CA ARG A 61 4.35 12.15 -1.30
C ARG A 61 2.90 11.78 -1.01
N THR A 62 2.63 11.39 0.24
CA THR A 62 1.30 10.96 0.70
C THR A 62 0.56 12.05 1.46
N GLY A 63 1.27 13.07 1.95
CA GLY A 63 0.70 14.11 2.82
C GLY A 63 0.49 13.65 4.26
N LEU A 64 1.08 12.53 4.66
CA LEU A 64 1.02 12.00 6.03
C LEU A 64 2.38 12.06 6.71
N ARG A 65 2.36 12.09 8.04
CA ARG A 65 3.57 11.93 8.86
C ARG A 65 4.08 10.49 8.73
N GLU A 66 5.39 10.31 8.76
CA GLU A 66 5.98 8.97 8.87
C GLU A 66 5.63 8.37 10.23
N GLY A 67 5.22 7.11 10.26
CA GLY A 67 4.89 6.40 11.49
C GLY A 67 4.39 4.99 11.26
N ARG A 68 3.96 4.33 12.34
CA ARG A 68 3.61 2.89 12.34
C ARG A 68 2.11 2.61 12.46
N GLN A 69 1.27 3.64 12.53
CA GLN A 69 -0.18 3.47 12.70
C GLN A 69 -0.84 2.86 11.46
N GLY A 70 -0.43 3.31 10.27
CA GLY A 70 -0.88 2.75 8.99
C GLY A 70 0.27 2.32 8.08
N ILE A 71 -0.07 1.55 7.05
CA ILE A 71 0.81 1.22 5.95
C ILE A 71 0.15 1.67 4.66
N ILE A 72 0.93 2.31 3.79
CA ILE A 72 0.52 2.69 2.44
C ILE A 72 1.38 1.92 1.46
N VAL A 73 0.75 1.07 0.66
CA VAL A 73 1.42 0.43 -0.48
C VAL A 73 1.08 1.23 -1.72
N ALA A 74 2.08 1.76 -2.42
CA ALA A 74 1.93 2.44 -3.69
C ALA A 74 2.65 1.66 -4.79
N ALA A 75 1.97 1.38 -5.89
CA ALA A 75 2.57 0.71 -7.03
C ALA A 75 2.18 1.38 -8.36
N ARG A 76 3.11 1.33 -9.32
CA ARG A 76 2.76 1.42 -10.75
C ARG A 76 2.67 0.00 -11.28
N VAL A 77 1.49 -0.39 -11.76
CA VAL A 77 1.17 -1.74 -12.23
C VAL A 77 0.99 -1.70 -13.74
N GLY A 78 1.73 -2.53 -14.48
CA GLY A 78 1.69 -2.53 -15.94
C GLY A 78 2.22 -1.23 -16.57
N ASP A 79 1.32 -0.38 -17.08
CA ASP A 79 1.67 0.93 -17.64
C ASP A 79 2.20 1.85 -16.54
N ALA A 80 3.43 2.35 -16.69
CA ALA A 80 4.09 3.25 -15.74
C ALA A 80 3.26 4.52 -15.42
N ARG A 81 2.27 4.86 -16.24
CA ARG A 81 1.33 5.97 -15.99
C ARG A 81 0.20 5.62 -15.02
N ARG A 82 -0.13 4.34 -14.84
CA ARG A 82 -1.21 3.89 -13.95
C ARG A 82 -0.63 3.57 -12.58
N SER A 83 -0.96 4.42 -11.62
CA SER A 83 -0.61 4.23 -10.21
C SER A 83 -1.83 3.83 -9.40
N ILE A 84 -1.60 2.93 -8.45
CA ILE A 84 -2.57 2.42 -7.51
C ILE A 84 -1.96 2.48 -6.11
N ALA A 85 -2.79 2.78 -5.12
CA ALA A 85 -2.39 2.78 -3.73
C ALA A 85 -3.37 1.95 -2.91
N TRP A 86 -2.87 1.31 -1.87
CA TRP A 86 -3.66 0.63 -0.86
C TRP A 86 -3.30 1.21 0.49
N VAL A 87 -4.33 1.53 1.27
CA VAL A 87 -4.22 1.98 2.66
C VAL A 87 -4.62 0.81 3.54
N GLY A 88 -3.82 0.54 4.56
CA GLY A 88 -4.05 -0.58 5.47
C GLY A 88 -3.46 -0.36 6.86
N ARG A 89 -3.71 -1.33 7.73
CA ARG A 89 -3.09 -1.42 9.06
C ARG A 89 -2.09 -2.59 9.10
N PRO A 90 -0.98 -2.47 9.84
CA PRO A 90 -0.05 -3.58 10.02
C PRO A 90 -0.77 -4.83 10.55
N LEU A 91 -0.39 -6.01 10.04
CA LEU A 91 -0.80 -7.31 10.59
C LEU A 91 -0.02 -7.69 11.85
#